data_AF-E6PWT5-F1
#
_entry.id   AF-E6PWT5-F1
#
_cell.length_a   1.000
_cell.length_b   1.000
_cell.length_c   1.000
_cell.angle_alpha   90.00
_cell.angle_beta   90.00
_cell.angle_gamma   90.00
#
_symmetry.space_group_name_H-M   'P 1'
#
loop_
_entity.id
_entity.type
_entity.pdbx_description
1 polymer ?
#
loop_
_entity_poly.entity_id
_entity_poly.type
_entity_poly.pdbx_seq_one_letter_code
_entity_poly.pdbx_strand_id
1 'polypeptide(L)'
;MSEIEELFRQTLQGDYDDEDDEGGPWEAVSKLQAMASRAVMERAAEWARDKRPARRRRGIDILAQLGKTEEHPTTVFGEEIFPIVVNVLEAEQDIQVIDSCLVALGHLGNPAGIPLLLRQRRNSDLDVRFAVAFGLSCFAEHEDAIPALIELTRDSDPDVRDWATFGLGVQGAADTPAIRQALVERLDDGNPDTREEAVAGLGKRHDLRVLPDLIEMLQQEEVSYGVVEAACHLLEMTDIREDWTADDYIQALTTRYAAELDKYN
;
A
#
# COMPACT_ATOMS: atom_id res chain seq x y z
N MET A 1 -8.34 23.24 28.65
CA MET A 1 -8.63 22.34 27.51
C MET A 1 -7.91 21.04 27.80
N SER A 2 -8.54 19.88 27.65
CA SER A 2 -7.83 18.60 27.85
C SER A 2 -6.76 18.45 26.77
N GLU A 3 -5.71 17.68 27.06
CA GLU A 3 -4.65 17.34 26.10
C GLU A 3 -5.21 16.77 24.79
N ILE A 4 -6.19 15.86 24.89
CA ILE A 4 -6.89 15.29 23.73
C ILE A 4 -7.51 16.39 22.87
N GLU A 5 -8.27 17.34 23.44
CA GLU A 5 -8.91 18.41 22.65
C GLU A 5 -7.89 19.34 21.98
N GLU A 6 -6.74 19.55 22.62
CA GLU A 6 -5.66 20.34 22.04
C GLU A 6 -5.03 19.61 20.84
N LEU A 7 -4.75 18.31 20.96
CA LEU A 7 -4.25 17.50 19.84
C LEU A 7 -5.24 17.48 18.67
N PHE A 8 -6.54 17.27 18.93
CA PHE A 8 -7.56 17.35 17.88
C PHE A 8 -7.54 18.71 17.17
N ARG A 9 -7.40 19.82 17.92
CA ARG A 9 -7.25 21.15 17.31
C ARG A 9 -6.00 21.26 16.44
N GLN A 10 -4.89 20.65 16.85
CA GLN A 10 -3.61 20.65 16.12
C GLN A 10 -3.69 19.86 14.81
N THR A 11 -4.47 18.78 14.75
CA THR A 11 -4.66 17.98 13.51
C THR A 11 -5.25 18.76 12.32
N LEU A 12 -5.71 20.00 12.52
CA LEU A 12 -6.27 20.87 11.49
C LEU A 12 -5.50 22.20 11.33
N GLN A 13 -4.29 22.32 11.87
CA GLN A 13 -3.45 23.53 11.80
C GLN A 13 -2.19 23.28 11.00
N GLY A 14 -1.87 24.16 10.05
CA GLY A 14 -0.68 24.01 9.20
C GLY A 14 -1.05 23.52 7.82
N ASP A 15 -0.07 23.01 7.09
CA ASP A 15 -0.31 22.31 5.82
C ASP A 15 -0.92 20.94 6.11
N TYR A 16 -2.10 20.69 5.56
CA TYR A 16 -2.94 19.54 5.91
C TYR A 16 -2.34 18.22 5.42
N ASP A 17 -1.64 18.29 4.29
CA ASP A 17 -1.12 17.14 3.54
C ASP A 17 0.41 17.01 3.67
N ASP A 18 1.06 17.83 4.50
CA ASP A 18 2.49 17.71 4.79
C ASP A 18 2.73 16.70 5.92
N GLU A 19 3.17 15.50 5.54
CA GLU A 19 3.50 14.40 6.45
C GLU A 19 4.87 14.55 7.12
N ASP A 20 5.73 15.44 6.61
CA ASP A 20 7.13 15.61 7.04
C ASP A 20 7.34 16.82 7.98
N ASP A 21 6.30 17.61 8.25
CA ASP A 21 6.36 18.78 9.13
C ASP A 21 6.47 18.36 10.61
N GLU A 22 7.66 18.54 11.20
CA GLU A 22 7.91 18.34 12.63
C GLU A 22 7.09 19.34 13.46
N GLY A 23 6.09 18.85 14.21
CA GLY A 23 5.08 19.70 14.87
C GLY A 23 3.79 19.88 14.08
N GLY A 24 3.66 19.27 12.90
CA GLY A 24 2.54 19.40 11.98
C GLY A 24 1.30 18.56 12.32
N PRO A 25 0.23 18.65 11.51
CA PRO A 25 -1.02 17.93 11.72
C PRO A 25 -0.88 16.44 11.95
N TRP A 26 0.01 15.77 11.21
CA TRP A 26 0.19 14.33 11.26
C TRP A 26 0.90 13.86 12.53
N GLU A 27 1.80 14.67 13.11
CA GLU A 27 2.36 14.35 14.42
C GLU A 27 1.26 14.32 15.52
N ALA A 28 0.30 15.25 15.44
CA ALA A 28 -0.85 15.25 16.35
C ALA A 28 -1.79 14.05 16.11
N VAL A 29 -1.98 13.62 14.85
CA VAL A 29 -2.72 12.40 14.53
C VAL A 29 -2.02 11.18 15.12
N SER A 30 -0.72 11.02 14.91
CA SER A 30 0.08 9.91 15.42
C SER A 30 0.05 9.84 16.95
N LYS A 31 0.13 11.00 17.63
CA LYS A 31 -0.05 11.07 19.09
C LYS A 31 -1.44 10.59 19.52
N LEU A 32 -2.50 11.02 18.83
CA LEU A 32 -3.87 10.56 19.12
C LEU A 32 -4.04 9.07 18.85
N GLN A 33 -3.50 8.55 17.76
CA GLN A 33 -3.52 7.12 17.44
C GLN A 33 -2.77 6.30 18.50
N ALA A 34 -1.62 6.76 18.99
CA ALA A 34 -0.90 6.13 20.09
C ALA A 34 -1.69 6.16 21.42
N MET A 35 -2.55 7.16 21.62
CA MET A 35 -3.45 7.27 22.78
C MET A 35 -4.69 6.35 22.63
N ALA A 36 -4.47 5.04 22.62
CA ALA A 36 -5.48 3.98 22.45
C ALA A 36 -6.55 3.92 23.57
N SER A 37 -7.42 4.93 23.63
CA SER A 37 -8.37 5.15 24.71
C SER A 37 -9.79 5.33 24.17
N ARG A 38 -10.77 4.94 24.99
CA ARG A 38 -12.20 5.16 24.70
C ARG A 38 -12.50 6.63 24.40
N ALA A 39 -11.87 7.55 25.12
CA ALA A 39 -12.07 8.98 24.95
C ALA A 39 -11.62 9.49 23.57
N VAL A 40 -10.47 9.03 23.07
CA VAL A 40 -10.00 9.38 21.71
C VAL A 40 -10.93 8.76 20.66
N MET A 41 -11.30 7.48 20.82
CA MET A 41 -12.22 6.80 19.90
C MET A 41 -13.56 7.55 19.80
N GLU A 42 -14.22 7.83 20.93
CA GLU A 42 -15.51 8.53 20.95
C GLU A 42 -15.43 9.93 20.35
N ARG A 43 -14.33 10.64 20.61
CA ARG A 43 -14.12 11.98 20.06
C ARG A 43 -13.89 11.98 18.56
N ALA A 44 -13.07 11.05 18.06
CA ALA A 44 -12.85 10.89 16.63
C ALA A 44 -14.14 10.45 15.91
N ALA A 45 -14.95 9.59 16.55
CA ALA A 45 -16.27 9.20 16.06
C ALA A 45 -17.30 10.35 16.05
N GLU A 46 -17.18 11.33 16.94
CA GLU A 46 -17.95 12.57 16.86
C GLU A 46 -17.51 13.41 15.65
N TRP A 47 -16.20 13.56 15.45
CA TRP A 47 -15.62 14.29 14.32
C TRP A 47 -15.96 13.68 12.97
N ALA A 48 -15.97 12.35 12.86
CA ALA A 48 -16.42 11.58 11.71
C ALA A 48 -17.86 11.93 11.25
N ARG A 49 -18.67 12.55 12.13
CA ARG A 49 -20.04 12.99 11.85
C ARG A 49 -20.22 14.52 11.85
N ASP A 50 -19.12 15.29 11.88
CA ASP A 50 -19.16 16.76 11.85
C ASP A 50 -19.64 17.27 10.48
N LYS A 51 -20.23 18.47 10.48
CA LYS A 51 -20.73 19.11 9.25
C LYS A 51 -19.58 19.48 8.29
N ARG A 52 -18.37 19.68 8.80
CA ARG A 52 -17.19 20.05 8.00
C ARG A 52 -16.47 18.80 7.49
N PRO A 53 -16.21 18.68 6.18
CA PRO A 53 -15.47 17.57 5.61
C PRO A 53 -14.10 17.34 6.26
N ALA A 54 -13.32 18.40 6.46
CA ALA A 54 -11.99 18.30 7.09
C ALA A 54 -12.01 17.63 8.48
N ARG A 55 -13.08 17.82 9.27
CA ARG A 55 -13.22 17.13 10.56
C ARG A 55 -13.63 15.68 10.39
N ARG A 56 -14.48 15.38 9.40
CA ARG A 56 -14.88 14.01 9.11
C ARG A 56 -13.68 13.19 8.67
N ARG A 57 -12.94 13.68 7.67
CA ARG A 57 -11.66 13.12 7.19
C ARG A 57 -10.75 12.78 8.37
N ARG A 58 -10.43 13.80 9.17
CA ARG A 58 -9.50 13.63 10.29
C ARG A 58 -10.01 12.70 11.41
N GLY A 59 -11.31 12.70 11.66
CA GLY A 59 -11.94 11.72 12.55
C GLY A 59 -11.72 10.29 12.06
N ILE A 60 -11.86 10.04 10.75
CA ILE A 60 -11.60 8.74 10.13
C ILE A 60 -10.12 8.36 10.21
N ASP A 61 -9.21 9.29 9.88
CA ASP A 61 -7.75 9.04 9.92
C ASP A 61 -7.28 8.60 11.31
N ILE A 62 -7.77 9.27 12.36
CA ILE A 62 -7.45 8.93 13.76
C ILE A 62 -8.02 7.56 14.13
N LEU A 63 -9.26 7.26 13.74
CA LEU A 63 -9.93 6.00 14.04
C LEU A 63 -9.24 4.80 13.36
N ALA A 64 -8.80 4.97 12.12
CA ALA A 64 -8.30 3.89 11.26
C ALA A 64 -7.14 3.10 11.88
N GLN A 65 -6.26 3.76 12.61
CA GLN A 65 -5.03 3.18 13.16
C GLN A 65 -4.91 3.34 14.69
N LEU A 66 -6.02 3.62 15.38
CA LEU A 66 -6.02 3.81 16.83
C LEU A 66 -5.41 2.61 17.57
N GLY A 67 -4.32 2.85 18.30
CA GLY A 67 -3.59 1.85 19.07
C GLY A 67 -2.83 0.81 18.25
N LYS A 68 -2.67 1.04 16.93
CA LYS A 68 -1.89 0.18 16.06
C LYS A 68 -0.39 0.47 16.27
N THR A 69 0.40 -0.56 16.55
CA THR A 69 1.86 -0.50 16.62
C THR A 69 2.45 -1.72 15.93
N GLU A 70 3.78 -1.79 15.83
CA GLU A 70 4.46 -3.01 15.34
C GLU A 70 4.13 -4.23 16.22
N GLU A 71 4.06 -4.05 17.54
CA GLU A 71 3.72 -5.13 18.48
C GLU A 71 2.21 -5.41 18.55
N HIS A 72 1.37 -4.44 18.19
CA HIS A 72 -0.08 -4.56 18.15
C HIS A 72 -0.63 -4.15 16.77
N PRO A 73 -0.54 -5.04 15.76
CA PRO A 73 -0.80 -4.70 14.36
C PRO A 73 -2.28 -4.55 14.01
N THR A 74 -3.17 -4.53 15.02
CA THR A 74 -4.61 -4.38 14.83
C THR A 74 -5.11 -3.12 15.53
N THR A 75 -6.11 -2.47 14.95
CA THR A 75 -6.71 -1.27 15.52
C THR A 75 -7.55 -1.60 16.75
N VAL A 76 -7.28 -0.90 17.85
CA VAL A 76 -8.08 -1.00 19.08
C VAL A 76 -9.49 -0.49 18.79
N PHE A 77 -10.49 -1.25 19.24
CA PHE A 77 -11.91 -1.03 18.92
C PHE A 77 -12.29 -1.25 17.45
N GLY A 78 -11.48 -1.96 16.65
CA GLY A 78 -11.74 -2.19 15.21
C GLY A 78 -13.18 -2.61 14.87
N GLU A 79 -13.78 -3.52 15.65
CA GLU A 79 -15.19 -3.94 15.50
C GLU A 79 -16.22 -2.82 15.72
N GLU A 80 -15.94 -1.88 16.63
CA GLU A 80 -16.79 -0.70 16.88
C GLU A 80 -16.53 0.40 15.83
N ILE A 81 -15.30 0.51 15.33
CA ILE A 81 -14.86 1.54 14.39
C ILE A 81 -15.32 1.22 12.97
N PHE A 82 -15.25 -0.05 12.55
CA PHE A 82 -15.65 -0.47 11.21
C PHE A 82 -17.05 0.04 10.80
N PRO A 83 -18.14 -0.16 11.57
CA PRO A 83 -19.45 0.37 11.18
C PRO A 83 -19.50 1.91 11.16
N ILE A 84 -18.64 2.61 11.90
CA ILE A 84 -18.56 4.09 11.81
C ILE A 84 -18.01 4.49 10.44
N VAL A 85 -16.91 3.89 10.00
CA VAL A 85 -16.31 4.16 8.68
C VAL A 85 -17.29 3.84 7.56
N VAL A 86 -17.97 2.68 7.63
CA VAL A 86 -18.98 2.29 6.63
C VAL A 86 -20.12 3.31 6.56
N ASN A 87 -20.66 3.73 7.70
CA ASN A 87 -21.76 4.71 7.73
C ASN A 87 -21.35 6.07 7.17
N VAL A 88 -20.11 6.51 7.38
CA VAL A 88 -19.59 7.75 6.78
C VAL A 88 -19.48 7.56 5.27
N LEU A 89 -18.80 6.52 4.81
CA LEU A 89 -18.59 6.24 3.38
C LEU A 89 -19.90 6.15 2.59
N GLU A 90 -20.94 5.52 3.13
CA GLU A 90 -22.23 5.37 2.43
C GLU A 90 -23.00 6.69 2.25
N ALA A 91 -22.76 7.69 3.09
CA ALA A 91 -23.46 8.98 3.04
C ALA A 91 -22.61 10.11 2.42
N GLU A 92 -21.33 9.86 2.16
CA GLU A 92 -20.36 10.89 1.82
C GLU A 92 -20.37 11.28 0.34
N GLN A 93 -20.07 12.56 0.09
CA GLN A 93 -19.92 13.13 -1.25
C GLN A 93 -18.57 13.84 -1.41
N ASP A 94 -17.91 14.21 -0.32
CA ASP A 94 -16.59 14.83 -0.34
C ASP A 94 -15.51 13.78 -0.64
N ILE A 95 -14.75 14.02 -1.71
CA ILE A 95 -13.74 13.09 -2.23
C ILE A 95 -12.66 12.81 -1.19
N GLN A 96 -12.24 13.84 -0.44
CA GLN A 96 -11.23 13.72 0.61
C GLN A 96 -11.73 13.06 1.89
N VAL A 97 -13.02 12.78 2.01
CA VAL A 97 -13.53 11.94 3.10
C VAL A 97 -13.73 10.51 2.61
N ILE A 98 -14.07 10.34 1.33
CA ILE A 98 -14.21 9.03 0.68
C ILE A 98 -12.87 8.31 0.65
N ASP A 99 -11.80 8.96 0.18
CA ASP A 99 -10.43 8.40 0.15
C ASP A 99 -9.98 7.92 1.56
N SER A 100 -10.10 8.75 2.61
CA SER A 100 -9.77 8.41 4.00
C SER A 100 -10.60 7.25 4.51
N CYS A 101 -11.88 7.14 4.13
CA CYS A 101 -12.70 5.98 4.48
C CYS A 101 -12.18 4.71 3.82
N LEU A 102 -11.78 4.76 2.55
CA LEU A 102 -11.28 3.60 1.81
C LEU A 102 -9.91 3.15 2.35
N VAL A 103 -9.01 4.10 2.64
CA VAL A 103 -7.74 3.85 3.35
C VAL A 103 -8.01 3.22 4.73
N ALA A 104 -8.97 3.76 5.48
CA ALA A 104 -9.35 3.22 6.78
C ALA A 104 -9.86 1.78 6.72
N LEU A 105 -10.64 1.41 5.69
CA LEU A 105 -11.09 0.03 5.50
C LEU A 105 -9.90 -0.93 5.30
N GLY A 106 -8.86 -0.49 4.59
CA GLY A 106 -7.60 -1.24 4.47
C GLY A 106 -6.90 -1.44 5.81
N HIS A 107 -6.66 -0.35 6.54
CA HIS A 107 -5.99 -0.41 7.85
C HIS A 107 -6.72 -1.26 8.90
N LEU A 108 -8.05 -1.23 8.90
CA LEU A 108 -8.89 -2.02 9.79
C LEU A 108 -8.83 -3.52 9.49
N GLY A 109 -8.45 -3.92 8.27
CA GLY A 109 -8.23 -5.32 7.92
C GLY A 109 -9.46 -6.22 8.01
N ASN A 110 -10.68 -5.64 8.04
CA ASN A 110 -11.91 -6.41 8.06
C ASN A 110 -12.35 -6.73 6.61
N PRO A 111 -12.40 -8.01 6.18
CA PRO A 111 -12.75 -8.38 4.81
C PRO A 111 -14.13 -7.92 4.35
N ALA A 112 -15.05 -7.60 5.27
CA ALA A 112 -16.34 -6.99 4.93
C ALA A 112 -16.20 -5.62 4.23
N GLY A 113 -15.02 -5.00 4.28
CA GLY A 113 -14.68 -3.78 3.54
C GLY A 113 -14.42 -4.01 2.05
N ILE A 114 -14.08 -5.24 1.62
CA ILE A 114 -13.71 -5.53 0.23
C ILE A 114 -14.83 -5.15 -0.76
N PRO A 115 -16.12 -5.51 -0.55
CA PRO A 115 -17.19 -5.08 -1.44
C PRO A 115 -17.35 -3.55 -1.53
N LEU A 116 -16.98 -2.80 -0.49
CA LEU A 116 -17.05 -1.33 -0.49
C LEU A 116 -15.90 -0.72 -1.31
N LEU A 117 -14.68 -1.25 -1.15
CA LEU A 117 -13.52 -0.89 -1.98
C LEU A 117 -13.80 -1.17 -3.46
N LEU A 118 -14.32 -2.36 -3.78
CA LEU A 118 -14.61 -2.76 -5.15
C LEU A 118 -15.62 -1.85 -5.85
N ARG A 119 -16.57 -1.25 -5.13
CA ARG A 119 -17.53 -0.29 -5.70
C ARG A 119 -16.85 0.98 -6.23
N GLN A 120 -15.69 1.35 -5.67
CA GLN A 120 -14.98 2.59 -5.99
C GLN A 120 -13.81 2.39 -6.96
N ARG A 121 -13.44 1.16 -7.34
CA ARG A 121 -12.25 0.85 -8.15
C ARG A 121 -12.17 1.54 -9.54
N ARG A 122 -13.29 2.04 -10.06
CA ARG A 122 -13.39 2.79 -11.33
C ARG A 122 -13.86 4.22 -11.13
N ASN A 123 -13.63 4.79 -9.94
CA ASN A 123 -13.99 6.17 -9.68
C ASN A 123 -13.25 7.10 -10.66
N SER A 124 -13.90 8.18 -11.09
CA SER A 124 -13.29 9.16 -11.99
C SER A 124 -12.12 9.90 -11.33
N ASP A 125 -12.14 10.00 -10.02
CA ASP A 125 -11.11 10.65 -9.23
C ASP A 125 -9.93 9.70 -8.96
N LEU A 126 -8.70 10.20 -9.15
CA LEU A 126 -7.49 9.38 -9.03
C LEU A 126 -7.15 9.06 -7.58
N ASP A 127 -7.38 9.99 -6.64
CA ASP A 127 -7.09 9.80 -5.21
C ASP A 127 -8.00 8.71 -4.63
N VAL A 128 -9.24 8.64 -5.10
CA VAL A 128 -10.16 7.55 -4.75
C VAL A 128 -9.67 6.20 -5.30
N ARG A 129 -9.19 6.15 -6.54
CA ARG A 129 -8.67 4.89 -7.12
C ARG A 129 -7.39 4.45 -6.41
N PHE A 130 -6.54 5.38 -6.03
CA PHE A 130 -5.35 5.15 -5.21
C PHE A 130 -5.75 4.55 -3.85
N ALA A 131 -6.70 5.16 -3.15
CA ALA A 131 -7.20 4.65 -1.88
C ALA A 131 -7.81 3.24 -1.99
N VAL A 132 -8.43 2.92 -3.14
CA VAL A 132 -8.88 1.55 -3.43
C VAL A 132 -7.70 0.59 -3.64
N ALA A 133 -6.67 0.98 -4.40
CA ALA A 133 -5.47 0.16 -4.59
C ALA A 133 -4.78 -0.14 -3.25
N PHE A 134 -4.56 0.90 -2.45
CA PHE A 134 -4.06 0.78 -1.08
C PHE A 134 -4.92 -0.17 -0.24
N GLY A 135 -6.23 0.08 -0.17
CA GLY A 135 -7.14 -0.70 0.67
C GLY A 135 -7.19 -2.17 0.26
N LEU A 136 -7.20 -2.47 -1.04
CA LEU A 136 -7.19 -3.83 -1.57
C LEU A 136 -5.84 -4.54 -1.39
N SER A 137 -4.72 -3.80 -1.38
CA SER A 137 -3.39 -4.39 -1.12
C SER A 137 -3.29 -5.03 0.27
N CYS A 138 -4.01 -4.47 1.26
CA CYS A 138 -4.16 -5.05 2.60
C CYS A 138 -4.88 -6.41 2.59
N PHE A 139 -5.53 -6.77 1.47
CA PHE A 139 -6.25 -8.02 1.25
C PHE A 139 -5.72 -8.76 0.01
N ALA A 140 -4.43 -8.65 -0.31
CA ALA A 140 -3.84 -9.17 -1.54
C ALA A 140 -3.98 -10.70 -1.75
N GLU A 141 -4.33 -11.46 -0.70
CA GLU A 141 -4.63 -12.91 -0.79
C GLU A 141 -6.10 -13.22 -1.08
N HIS A 142 -6.99 -12.23 -0.97
CA HIS A 142 -8.43 -12.45 -1.08
C HIS A 142 -8.86 -12.61 -2.54
N GLU A 143 -9.68 -13.62 -2.82
CA GLU A 143 -10.09 -13.99 -4.18
C GLU A 143 -10.79 -12.86 -4.95
N ASP A 144 -11.55 -12.02 -4.24
CA ASP A 144 -12.21 -10.84 -4.83
C ASP A 144 -11.29 -9.62 -5.00
N ALA A 145 -10.19 -9.53 -4.22
CA ALA A 145 -9.26 -8.39 -4.29
C ALA A 145 -8.30 -8.54 -5.48
N ILE A 146 -7.80 -9.75 -5.72
CA ILE A 146 -6.81 -10.05 -6.76
C ILE A 146 -7.25 -9.55 -8.16
N PRO A 147 -8.47 -9.84 -8.67
CA PRO A 147 -8.90 -9.37 -9.98
C PRO A 147 -8.97 -7.84 -10.08
N ALA A 148 -9.32 -7.16 -8.99
CA ALA A 148 -9.39 -5.71 -8.96
C ALA A 148 -7.99 -5.08 -8.89
N LEU A 149 -7.06 -5.66 -8.13
CA LEU A 149 -5.66 -5.23 -8.16
C LEU A 149 -5.06 -5.43 -9.57
N ILE A 150 -5.32 -6.56 -10.23
CA ILE A 150 -4.91 -6.78 -11.63
C ILE A 150 -5.50 -5.75 -12.60
N GLU A 151 -6.72 -5.27 -12.34
CA GLU A 151 -7.31 -4.18 -13.12
C GLU A 151 -6.54 -2.86 -12.89
N LEU A 152 -6.27 -2.54 -11.63
CA LEU A 152 -5.62 -1.29 -11.21
C LEU A 152 -4.13 -1.22 -11.60
N THR A 153 -3.44 -2.34 -11.83
CA THR A 153 -2.08 -2.28 -12.41
C THR A 153 -2.06 -1.64 -13.80
N ARG A 154 -3.21 -1.48 -14.46
CA ARG A 154 -3.35 -0.82 -15.76
C ARG A 154 -3.97 0.58 -15.69
N ASP A 155 -4.04 1.16 -14.49
CA ASP A 155 -4.57 2.51 -14.31
C ASP A 155 -3.75 3.55 -15.10
N SER A 156 -4.40 4.64 -15.49
CA SER A 156 -3.71 5.76 -16.15
C SER A 156 -2.77 6.49 -15.21
N ASP A 157 -3.08 6.49 -13.91
CA ASP A 157 -2.32 7.18 -12.90
C ASP A 157 -1.15 6.30 -12.37
N PRO A 158 0.09 6.81 -12.33
CA PRO A 158 1.26 6.03 -11.91
C PRO A 158 1.17 5.52 -10.47
N ASP A 159 0.65 6.31 -9.53
CA ASP A 159 0.63 5.94 -8.12
C ASP A 159 -0.40 4.83 -7.86
N VAL A 160 -1.51 4.85 -8.60
CA VAL A 160 -2.50 3.74 -8.58
C VAL A 160 -1.89 2.45 -9.11
N ARG A 161 -1.11 2.53 -10.20
CA ARG A 161 -0.44 1.37 -10.79
C ARG A 161 0.60 0.79 -9.84
N ASP A 162 1.39 1.65 -9.23
CA ASP A 162 2.43 1.28 -8.28
C ASP A 162 1.83 0.49 -7.11
N TRP A 163 0.87 1.08 -6.39
CA TRP A 163 0.23 0.41 -5.25
C TRP A 163 -0.47 -0.90 -5.60
N ALA A 164 -1.10 -0.97 -6.78
CA ALA A 164 -1.69 -2.22 -7.24
C ALA A 164 -0.65 -3.29 -7.53
N THR A 165 0.51 -2.89 -8.08
CA THR A 165 1.64 -3.77 -8.38
C THR A 165 2.33 -4.22 -7.11
N PHE A 166 2.57 -3.32 -6.15
CA PHE A 166 3.05 -3.63 -4.79
C PHE A 166 2.13 -4.64 -4.09
N GLY A 167 0.81 -4.41 -4.15
CA GLY A 167 -0.19 -5.32 -3.59
C GLY A 167 -0.07 -6.74 -4.14
N LEU A 168 0.05 -6.89 -5.46
CA LEU A 168 0.19 -8.21 -6.09
C LEU A 168 1.60 -8.81 -5.93
N GLY A 169 2.63 -7.99 -6.06
CA GLY A 169 4.03 -8.38 -6.17
C GLY A 169 4.63 -8.72 -4.82
N VAL A 170 4.53 -7.78 -3.88
CA VAL A 170 5.22 -7.81 -2.58
C VAL A 170 4.31 -8.27 -1.45
N GLN A 171 3.15 -7.62 -1.27
CA GLN A 171 2.20 -7.95 -0.18
C GLN A 171 1.61 -9.34 -0.33
N GLY A 172 1.10 -9.66 -1.53
CA GLY A 172 0.55 -10.97 -1.85
C GLY A 172 1.61 -12.03 -2.16
N ALA A 173 1.30 -13.26 -1.82
CA ALA A 173 2.01 -14.49 -2.16
C ALA A 173 1.23 -15.37 -3.15
N ALA A 174 -0.05 -15.04 -3.44
CA ALA A 174 -0.83 -15.70 -4.47
C ALA A 174 -0.08 -15.76 -5.81
N ASP A 175 -0.03 -16.94 -6.41
CA ASP A 175 0.69 -17.17 -7.66
C ASP A 175 -0.23 -17.80 -8.71
N THR A 176 -0.65 -16.96 -9.66
CA THR A 176 -1.48 -17.39 -10.78
C THR A 176 -0.90 -16.85 -12.09
N PRO A 177 -1.20 -17.49 -13.24
CA PRO A 177 -0.80 -16.97 -14.54
C PRO A 177 -1.26 -15.52 -14.78
N ALA A 178 -2.43 -15.14 -14.26
CA ALA A 178 -2.97 -13.78 -14.39
C ALA A 178 -2.14 -12.75 -13.60
N ILE A 179 -1.73 -13.09 -12.37
CA ILE A 179 -0.85 -12.24 -11.55
C ILE A 179 0.51 -12.09 -12.23
N ARG A 180 1.14 -13.20 -12.61
CA ARG A 180 2.44 -13.17 -13.32
C ARG A 180 2.37 -12.33 -14.59
N GLN A 181 1.28 -12.46 -15.36
CA GLN A 181 1.11 -11.66 -16.57
C GLN A 181 0.92 -10.17 -16.28
N ALA A 182 0.16 -9.81 -15.25
CA ALA A 182 -0.01 -8.43 -14.83
C ALA A 182 1.32 -7.79 -14.40
N LEU A 183 2.17 -8.53 -13.67
CA LEU A 183 3.50 -8.07 -13.28
C LEU A 183 4.44 -7.93 -14.50
N VAL A 184 4.43 -8.89 -15.44
CA VAL A 184 5.22 -8.77 -16.68
C VAL A 184 4.85 -7.53 -17.49
N GLU A 185 3.56 -7.17 -17.54
CA GLU A 185 3.12 -5.95 -18.22
C GLU A 185 3.61 -4.66 -17.54
N ARG A 186 4.18 -4.73 -16.33
CA ARG A 186 4.73 -3.60 -15.57
C ARG A 186 6.26 -3.50 -15.61
N LEU A 187 6.97 -4.45 -16.22
CA LEU A 187 8.43 -4.40 -16.35
C LEU A 187 8.94 -3.17 -17.13
N ASP A 188 8.15 -2.68 -18.09
CA ASP A 188 8.44 -1.48 -18.90
C ASP A 188 7.54 -0.28 -18.50
N ASP A 189 7.08 -0.23 -17.23
CA ASP A 189 6.26 0.90 -16.78
C ASP A 189 7.08 2.21 -16.72
N GLY A 190 6.43 3.34 -17.01
CA GLY A 190 7.08 4.64 -16.97
C GLY A 190 7.45 5.08 -15.55
N ASN A 191 6.75 4.59 -14.53
CA ASN A 191 7.07 4.84 -13.12
C ASN A 191 8.13 3.81 -12.65
N PRO A 192 9.29 4.25 -12.10
CA PRO A 192 10.34 3.35 -11.61
C PRO A 192 9.91 2.40 -10.50
N ASP A 193 9.18 2.90 -9.50
CA ASP A 193 8.72 2.10 -8.36
C ASP A 193 7.87 0.92 -8.85
N THR A 194 6.94 1.17 -9.77
CA THR A 194 6.11 0.13 -10.40
C THR A 194 6.94 -0.96 -11.10
N ARG A 195 8.06 -0.60 -11.74
CA ARG A 195 8.95 -1.59 -12.37
C ARG A 195 9.65 -2.44 -11.31
N GLU A 196 10.13 -1.81 -10.24
CA GLU A 196 10.79 -2.52 -9.15
C GLU A 196 9.83 -3.51 -8.45
N GLU A 197 8.59 -3.09 -8.20
CA GLU A 197 7.54 -3.93 -7.64
C GLU A 197 7.21 -5.14 -8.53
N ALA A 198 7.21 -4.92 -9.85
CA ALA A 198 7.04 -5.99 -10.83
C ALA A 198 8.20 -6.99 -10.79
N VAL A 199 9.44 -6.49 -10.72
CA VAL A 199 10.65 -7.31 -10.64
C VAL A 199 10.67 -8.13 -9.34
N ALA A 200 10.41 -7.51 -8.20
CA ALA A 200 10.29 -8.18 -6.91
C ALA A 200 9.23 -9.29 -6.95
N GLY A 201 8.03 -8.96 -7.45
CA GLY A 201 6.92 -9.90 -7.53
C GLY A 201 7.17 -11.10 -8.45
N LEU A 202 7.87 -10.91 -9.58
CA LEU A 202 8.23 -11.98 -10.51
C LEU A 202 9.40 -12.83 -9.99
N GLY A 203 10.39 -12.19 -9.34
CA GLY A 203 11.49 -12.88 -8.66
C GLY A 203 10.97 -13.83 -7.59
N LYS A 204 10.10 -13.34 -6.70
CA LYS A 204 9.39 -14.14 -5.67
C LYS A 204 8.65 -15.35 -6.24
N ARG A 205 8.18 -15.27 -7.49
CA ARG A 205 7.42 -16.34 -8.18
C ARG A 205 8.28 -17.19 -9.12
N HIS A 206 9.60 -16.97 -9.13
CA HIS A 206 10.54 -17.63 -10.03
C HIS A 206 10.13 -17.54 -11.52
N ASP A 207 9.55 -16.41 -11.93
CA ASP A 207 9.19 -16.18 -13.33
C ASP A 207 10.39 -15.62 -14.09
N LEU A 208 11.08 -16.50 -14.83
CA LEU A 208 12.34 -16.19 -15.52
C LEU A 208 12.18 -15.18 -16.67
N ARG A 209 10.97 -14.70 -16.96
CA ARG A 209 10.76 -13.55 -17.85
C ARG A 209 11.35 -12.25 -17.31
N VAL A 210 11.54 -12.16 -16.00
CA VAL A 210 12.13 -11.00 -15.30
C VAL A 210 13.65 -10.86 -15.52
N LEU A 211 14.33 -11.89 -16.02
CA LEU A 211 15.80 -11.93 -16.03
C LEU A 211 16.47 -10.74 -16.73
N PRO A 212 16.03 -10.29 -17.93
CA PRO A 212 16.64 -9.12 -18.58
C PRO A 212 16.52 -7.85 -17.72
N ASP A 213 15.31 -7.53 -17.27
CA ASP A 213 15.01 -6.33 -16.48
C ASP A 213 15.71 -6.35 -15.12
N LEU A 214 15.74 -7.51 -14.46
CA LEU A 214 16.46 -7.70 -13.19
C LEU A 214 17.96 -7.44 -13.36
N ILE A 215 18.58 -7.96 -14.42
CA ILE A 215 20.01 -7.74 -14.67
C ILE A 215 20.27 -6.26 -14.98
N GLU A 216 19.42 -5.61 -15.76
CA GLU A 216 19.53 -4.18 -16.06
C GLU A 216 19.40 -3.31 -14.80
N MET A 217 18.47 -3.64 -13.90
CA MET A 217 18.30 -2.94 -12.62
C MET A 217 19.48 -3.15 -11.68
N LEU A 218 20.06 -4.35 -11.63
CA LEU A 218 21.28 -4.62 -10.86
C LEU A 218 22.51 -3.84 -11.38
N GLN A 219 22.50 -3.39 -12.63
CA GLN A 219 23.60 -2.60 -13.20
C GLN A 219 23.54 -1.10 -12.85
N GLN A 220 22.43 -0.64 -12.25
CA GLN A 220 22.29 0.75 -11.83
C GLN A 220 23.21 1.06 -10.64
N GLU A 221 23.58 2.34 -10.48
CA GLU A 221 24.46 2.77 -9.37
C GLU A 221 23.81 2.54 -7.99
N GLU A 222 22.50 2.79 -7.92
CA GLU A 222 21.69 2.53 -6.73
C GLU A 222 20.72 1.39 -7.05
N VAL A 223 20.85 0.31 -6.29
CA VAL A 223 20.02 -0.89 -6.44
C VAL A 223 19.13 -1.00 -5.20
N SER A 224 17.82 -1.02 -5.39
CA SER A 224 16.89 -1.15 -4.28
C SER A 224 16.92 -2.54 -3.66
N TYR A 225 16.48 -2.63 -2.40
CA TYR A 225 16.40 -3.89 -1.67
C TYR A 225 15.56 -4.94 -2.41
N GLY A 226 14.42 -4.54 -2.98
CA GLY A 226 13.51 -5.43 -3.70
C GLY A 226 14.14 -6.07 -4.94
N VAL A 227 15.00 -5.33 -5.65
CA VAL A 227 15.75 -5.86 -6.80
C VAL A 227 16.76 -6.93 -6.37
N VAL A 228 17.49 -6.70 -5.27
CA VAL A 228 18.42 -7.70 -4.72
C VAL A 228 17.67 -8.91 -4.18
N GLU A 229 16.54 -8.72 -3.50
CA GLU A 229 15.68 -9.80 -3.02
C GLU A 229 15.15 -10.66 -4.17
N ALA A 230 14.75 -10.06 -5.29
CA ALA A 230 14.36 -10.77 -6.50
C ALA A 230 15.49 -11.69 -7.03
N ALA A 231 16.72 -11.18 -7.05
CA ALA A 231 17.90 -11.97 -7.43
C ALA A 231 18.13 -13.14 -6.47
N CYS A 232 18.04 -12.90 -5.16
CA CYS A 232 18.14 -13.94 -4.14
C CYS A 232 17.08 -15.04 -4.32
N HIS A 233 15.82 -14.66 -4.57
CA HIS A 233 14.76 -15.62 -4.86
C HIS A 233 15.10 -16.49 -6.07
N LEU A 234 15.49 -15.89 -7.21
CA LEU A 234 15.88 -16.67 -8.39
C LEU A 234 17.12 -17.55 -8.15
N LEU A 235 18.05 -17.14 -7.28
CA LEU A 235 19.23 -17.94 -6.92
C LEU A 235 18.96 -18.97 -5.82
N GLU A 236 17.72 -19.05 -5.31
CA GLU A 236 17.32 -19.94 -4.21
C GLU A 236 18.13 -19.66 -2.92
N MET A 237 18.44 -18.39 -2.68
CA MET A 237 19.16 -17.92 -1.49
C MET A 237 18.16 -17.57 -0.38
N THR A 238 18.51 -17.89 0.87
CA THR A 238 17.66 -17.59 2.03
C THR A 238 17.78 -16.13 2.47
N ASP A 239 18.96 -15.54 2.28
CA ASP A 239 19.29 -14.21 2.77
C ASP A 239 20.18 -13.48 1.76
N ILE A 240 20.10 -12.15 1.77
CA ILE A 240 21.02 -11.28 1.04
C ILE A 240 22.42 -11.44 1.64
N ARG A 241 23.41 -11.62 0.78
CA ARG A 241 24.82 -11.69 1.14
C ARG A 241 25.40 -10.30 1.32
N GLU A 242 25.76 -9.94 2.54
CA GLU A 242 26.41 -8.64 2.85
C GLU A 242 27.76 -8.44 2.15
N ASP A 243 28.43 -9.54 1.77
CA ASP A 243 29.72 -9.51 1.06
C ASP A 243 29.59 -9.56 -0.47
N TRP A 244 28.37 -9.61 -1.01
CA TRP A 244 28.13 -9.58 -2.45
C TRP A 244 27.83 -8.17 -2.92
N THR A 245 28.39 -7.83 -4.08
CA THR A 245 28.04 -6.66 -4.88
C THR A 245 26.97 -7.02 -5.90
N ALA A 246 26.38 -6.03 -6.56
CA ALA A 246 25.43 -6.27 -7.65
C ALA A 246 26.06 -7.10 -8.80
N ASP A 247 27.35 -6.91 -9.09
CA ASP A 247 28.10 -7.70 -10.08
C ASP A 247 28.15 -9.19 -9.70
N ASP A 248 28.26 -9.52 -8.42
CA ASP A 248 28.26 -10.92 -7.95
C ASP A 248 26.89 -11.59 -8.22
N TYR A 249 25.79 -10.86 -7.96
CA TYR A 249 24.43 -11.33 -8.29
C TYR A 249 24.25 -11.48 -9.80
N ILE A 250 24.69 -10.51 -10.60
CA ILE A 250 24.62 -10.58 -12.08
C ILE A 250 25.41 -11.79 -12.59
N GLN A 251 26.63 -12.00 -12.10
CA GLN A 251 27.45 -13.14 -12.51
C GLN A 251 26.80 -14.47 -12.14
N ALA A 252 26.22 -14.57 -10.95
CA ALA A 252 25.52 -15.78 -10.50
C ALA A 252 24.27 -16.06 -11.35
N LEU A 253 23.44 -15.05 -11.61
CA LEU A 253 22.23 -15.15 -12.42
C LEU A 253 22.56 -15.54 -13.87
N THR A 254 23.51 -14.85 -14.49
CA THR A 254 23.94 -15.12 -15.88
C THR A 254 24.55 -16.51 -16.03
N THR A 255 25.29 -16.99 -15.03
CA THR A 255 25.84 -18.34 -15.02
C THR A 255 24.72 -19.39 -14.88
N ARG A 256 23.79 -19.19 -13.94
CA ARG A 256 22.70 -20.15 -13.66
C ARG A 256 21.69 -20.22 -14.80
N TYR A 257 21.37 -19.09 -15.43
CA TYR A 257 20.28 -18.95 -16.40
C TYR A 257 20.76 -18.62 -17.81
N ALA A 258 21.98 -19.02 -18.18
CA ALA A 258 22.56 -18.75 -19.50
C ALA A 258 21.63 -19.18 -20.67
N ALA A 259 21.09 -20.39 -20.62
CA ALA A 259 20.21 -20.92 -21.68
C ALA A 259 18.86 -20.18 -21.78
N GLU A 260 18.39 -19.60 -20.67
CA GLU A 260 17.18 -18.80 -20.62
C GLU A 260 17.43 -17.39 -21.18
N LEU A 261 18.56 -16.79 -20.83
CA LEU A 261 18.99 -15.48 -21.33
C LEU A 261 19.25 -15.51 -22.85
N ASP A 262 19.73 -16.63 -23.39
CA ASP A 262 19.90 -16.81 -24.84
C ASP A 262 18.59 -16.66 -25.65
N LYS A 263 17.41 -16.72 -25.01
CA LYS A 263 16.11 -16.52 -25.67
C LYS A 263 15.78 -15.05 -25.96
N TYR A 264 16.54 -14.11 -25.38
CA TYR A 264 16.35 -12.67 -25.50
C TYR A 264 17.39 -11.98 -26.40
N ASN A 265 18.35 -12.74 -26.94
CA ASN A 265 19.40 -12.30 -27.88
C ASN A 265 19.04 -12.66 -29.33
#